data_AF-A0A1C5M806-F1
#
_entry.id   AF-A0A1C5M806-F1
#
_cell.length_a   1.000
_cell.length_b   1.000
_cell.length_c   1.000
_cell.angle_alpha   90.00
_cell.angle_beta   90.00
_cell.angle_gamma   90.00
#
_symmetry.space_group_name_H-M   'P 1'
#
loop_
_entity.id
_entity.type
_entity.pdbx_description
1 polymer ?
#
loop_
_entity_poly.entity_id
_entity_poly.type
_entity_poly.pdbx_seq_one_letter_code
_entity_poly.pdbx_strand_id
1 'polypeptide(L)'
;MTMGRLSLLVKAKEIANYIQEHKWRYSQNVSNTWGGAKKKKVSNCASYVCYCLQELKLLKPGQLFYCNKKSQLVFKGTGTKAQILKHYKLIKVGKTPAQYKEKLLPGDICFYRLHTNIFAGVNEKEKMVWWDAGKAGTNTKKTNGIFNNIHRIINSNQKIVFILRWKG
;
A
#
# COMPACT_ATOMS: atom_id res chain seq x y z
N MET A 1 -11.29 -7.18 19.92
CA MET A 1 -11.32 -6.07 18.94
C MET A 1 -11.74 -6.61 17.59
N THR A 2 -12.90 -6.20 17.10
CA THR A 2 -13.38 -6.52 15.76
C THR A 2 -12.46 -5.84 14.73
N MET A 3 -11.84 -6.61 13.83
CA MET A 3 -10.97 -6.05 12.79
C MET A 3 -11.82 -5.23 11.81
N GLY A 4 -11.49 -3.95 11.65
CA GLY A 4 -12.25 -3.03 10.80
C GLY A 4 -11.34 -2.25 9.86
N ARG A 5 -11.96 -1.43 9.00
CA ARG A 5 -11.27 -0.58 8.00
C ARG A 5 -10.07 0.20 8.57
N LEU A 6 -10.21 0.73 9.79
CA LEU A 6 -9.18 1.54 10.44
C LEU A 6 -7.98 0.72 10.94
N SER A 7 -8.12 -0.59 11.15
CA SER A 7 -7.01 -1.46 11.56
C SER A 7 -5.86 -1.44 10.55
N LEU A 8 -6.18 -1.33 9.25
CA LEU A 8 -5.16 -1.17 8.20
C LEU A 8 -4.39 0.15 8.35
N LEU A 9 -5.06 1.25 8.69
CA LEU A 9 -4.42 2.55 8.84
C LEU A 9 -3.49 2.59 10.06
N VAL A 10 -3.92 2.00 11.18
CA VAL A 10 -3.08 1.84 12.37
C VAL A 10 -1.84 1.02 12.03
N LYS A 11 -2.02 -0.15 11.38
CA LYS A 11 -0.89 -1.00 11.01
C LYS A 11 0.04 -0.34 9.98
N ALA A 12 -0.52 0.41 9.04
CA ALA A 12 0.26 1.20 8.08
C ALA A 12 1.16 2.21 8.80
N LYS A 13 0.62 2.97 9.76
CA LYS A 13 1.40 3.89 10.59
C LYS A 13 2.55 3.18 11.32
N GLU A 14 2.26 2.07 11.98
CA GLU A 14 3.27 1.31 12.73
C GLU A 14 4.41 0.80 11.83
N ILE A 15 4.07 0.19 10.69
CA ILE A 15 5.08 -0.33 9.75
C ILE A 15 5.84 0.82 9.09
N ALA A 16 5.19 1.93 8.75
CA ALA A 16 5.85 3.11 8.20
C ALA A 16 6.89 3.66 9.18
N ASN A 17 6.52 3.85 10.44
CA ASN A 17 7.41 4.29 11.51
C ASN A 17 8.60 3.34 11.67
N TYR A 18 8.35 2.03 11.75
CA TYR A 18 9.39 1.02 11.86
C TYR A 18 10.38 1.09 10.68
N ILE A 19 9.88 1.18 9.44
CA ILE A 19 10.69 1.25 8.22
C ILE A 19 11.58 2.50 8.23
N GLN A 20 11.03 3.65 8.62
CA GLN A 20 11.76 4.92 8.68
C GLN A 20 12.82 4.93 9.79
N GLU A 21 12.45 4.51 11.01
CA GLU A 21 13.35 4.40 12.17
C GLU A 21 14.55 3.50 11.86
N HIS A 22 14.30 2.36 11.21
CA HIS A 22 15.33 1.38 10.87
C HIS A 22 16.05 1.68 9.54
N LYS A 23 15.84 2.87 8.96
CA LYS A 23 16.51 3.36 7.75
C LYS A 23 16.44 2.40 6.55
N TRP A 24 15.29 1.80 6.33
CA TRP A 24 15.09 0.88 5.21
C TRP A 24 15.21 1.58 3.86
N ARG A 25 15.60 0.83 2.84
CA ARG A 25 15.74 1.34 1.47
C ARG A 25 14.59 0.93 0.56
N TYR A 26 14.28 1.75 -0.42
CA TYR A 26 13.42 1.34 -1.53
C TYR A 26 14.14 0.35 -2.44
N SER A 27 13.52 -0.79 -2.77
CA SER A 27 14.08 -1.77 -3.72
C SER A 27 12.99 -2.53 -4.49
N GLN A 28 13.33 -3.04 -5.68
CA GLN A 28 12.51 -4.05 -6.37
C GLN A 28 12.79 -5.48 -5.86
N ASN A 29 13.95 -5.73 -5.23
CA ASN A 29 14.34 -7.02 -4.66
C ASN A 29 13.87 -7.18 -3.20
N VAL A 30 12.56 -7.13 -3.01
CA VAL A 30 11.91 -7.24 -1.68
C VAL A 30 11.67 -8.70 -1.27
N SER A 31 11.54 -8.94 0.03
CA SER A 31 11.06 -10.24 0.53
C SER A 31 9.55 -10.39 0.30
N ASN A 32 9.06 -11.62 0.13
CA ASN A 32 7.61 -11.86 0.13
C ASN A 32 7.00 -11.93 1.54
N THR A 33 7.83 -11.88 2.59
CA THR A 33 7.41 -11.95 4.00
C THR A 33 7.88 -10.75 4.79
N TRP A 34 7.10 -10.31 5.79
CA TRP A 34 7.53 -9.26 6.72
C TRP A 34 8.83 -9.63 7.46
N GLY A 35 8.94 -10.86 7.97
CA GLY A 35 10.16 -11.33 8.64
C GLY A 35 11.41 -11.26 7.76
N GLY A 36 11.30 -11.67 6.48
CA GLY A 36 12.42 -11.54 5.53
C GLY A 36 12.70 -10.09 5.15
N ALA A 37 11.67 -9.24 5.13
CA ALA A 37 11.84 -7.81 4.87
C ALA A 37 12.63 -7.12 5.99
N LYS A 38 12.36 -7.47 7.26
CA LYS A 38 13.15 -7.01 8.42
C LYS A 38 14.62 -7.37 8.32
N LYS A 39 14.94 -8.58 7.83
CA LYS A 39 16.33 -9.01 7.60
C LYS A 39 17.00 -8.22 6.47
N LYS A 40 16.30 -8.04 5.33
CA LYS A 40 16.84 -7.31 4.17
C LYS A 40 16.88 -5.79 4.35
N LYS A 41 16.06 -5.23 5.25
CA LYS A 41 15.84 -3.78 5.43
C LYS A 41 15.48 -3.05 4.13
N VAL A 42 14.64 -3.68 3.31
CA VAL A 42 14.15 -3.09 2.05
C VAL A 42 12.65 -3.32 1.87
N SER A 43 12.00 -2.36 1.22
CA SER A 43 10.58 -2.44 0.84
C SER A 43 10.31 -1.69 -0.46
N ASN A 44 9.09 -1.80 -0.98
CA ASN A 44 8.53 -0.95 -2.01
C ASN A 44 7.04 -0.73 -1.75
N CYS A 45 6.40 0.00 -2.66
CA CYS A 45 5.01 0.41 -2.54
C CYS A 45 4.05 -0.77 -2.34
N ALA A 46 4.14 -1.80 -3.18
CA ALA A 46 3.29 -2.98 -3.08
C ALA A 46 3.63 -3.87 -1.87
N SER A 47 4.92 -4.12 -1.61
CA SER A 47 5.32 -4.98 -0.49
C SER A 47 4.95 -4.38 0.85
N TYR A 48 5.09 -3.06 1.02
CA TYR A 48 4.68 -2.35 2.22
C TYR A 48 3.20 -2.61 2.57
N VAL A 49 2.29 -2.43 1.61
CA VAL A 49 0.86 -2.73 1.80
C VAL A 49 0.65 -4.19 2.16
N CYS A 50 1.34 -5.11 1.48
CA CYS A 50 1.22 -6.53 1.77
C CYS A 50 1.77 -6.91 3.16
N TYR A 51 2.84 -6.27 3.64
CA TYR A 51 3.35 -6.49 5.00
C TYR A 51 2.34 -6.02 6.04
N CYS A 52 1.67 -4.89 5.83
CA CYS A 52 0.57 -4.44 6.69
C CYS A 52 -0.52 -5.51 6.80
N LEU A 53 -0.93 -6.09 5.66
CA LEU A 53 -1.96 -7.13 5.64
C LEU A 53 -1.48 -8.47 6.21
N GLN A 54 -0.19 -8.81 6.08
CA GLN A 54 0.38 -10.00 6.69
C GLN A 54 0.40 -9.89 8.22
N GLU A 55 0.74 -8.72 8.77
CA GLU A 55 0.71 -8.49 10.21
C GLU A 55 -0.71 -8.51 10.77
N LEU A 56 -1.70 -8.09 9.98
CA LEU A 56 -3.13 -8.22 10.29
C LEU A 56 -3.71 -9.62 10.02
N LYS A 57 -2.89 -10.58 9.58
CA LYS A 57 -3.31 -11.95 9.20
C LYS A 57 -4.37 -12.02 8.09
N LEU A 58 -4.53 -10.93 7.34
CA LEU A 58 -5.38 -10.84 6.15
C LEU A 58 -4.70 -11.45 4.91
N LEU A 59 -3.37 -11.46 4.91
CA LEU A 59 -2.54 -12.26 4.02
C LEU A 59 -1.69 -13.23 4.84
N LYS A 60 -1.43 -14.42 4.30
CA LYS A 60 -0.42 -15.33 4.85
C LYS A 60 0.99 -14.85 4.46
N PRO A 61 2.02 -15.16 5.26
CA PRO A 61 3.40 -14.93 4.85
C PRO A 61 3.68 -15.51 3.45
N GLY A 62 4.30 -14.72 2.57
CA GLY A 62 4.61 -15.12 1.20
C GLY A 62 3.57 -14.68 0.16
N GLN A 63 2.37 -14.30 0.61
CA GLN A 63 1.33 -13.75 -0.26
C GLN A 63 1.55 -12.26 -0.50
N LEU A 64 1.55 -11.86 -1.78
CA LEU A 64 1.68 -10.48 -2.22
C LEU A 64 0.72 -10.17 -3.37
N PHE A 65 0.44 -8.90 -3.59
CA PHE A 65 -0.20 -8.42 -4.81
C PHE A 65 0.38 -7.08 -5.23
N TYR A 66 0.26 -6.74 -6.52
CA TYR A 66 0.72 -5.47 -7.07
C TYR A 66 0.03 -5.19 -8.41
N CYS A 67 0.13 -3.95 -8.89
CA CYS A 67 -0.31 -3.60 -10.23
C CYS A 67 0.87 -3.53 -11.20
N ASN A 68 0.79 -4.25 -12.33
CA ASN A 68 1.89 -4.36 -13.29
C ASN A 68 1.92 -3.20 -14.32
N LYS A 69 2.88 -3.24 -15.25
CA LYS A 69 3.04 -2.23 -16.32
C LYS A 69 1.87 -2.16 -17.29
N LYS A 70 1.03 -3.20 -17.37
CA LYS A 70 -0.18 -3.30 -18.19
C LYS A 70 -1.44 -2.90 -17.42
N SER A 71 -1.30 -2.29 -16.23
CA SER A 71 -2.42 -1.90 -15.36
C SER A 71 -3.27 -3.09 -14.90
N GLN A 72 -2.68 -4.28 -14.78
CA GLN A 72 -3.37 -5.47 -14.29
C GLN A 72 -2.98 -5.74 -12.82
N LEU A 73 -3.96 -6.14 -12.02
CA LEU A 73 -3.73 -6.60 -10.65
C LEU A 73 -3.17 -8.04 -10.68
N VAL A 74 -1.95 -8.21 -10.19
CA VAL A 74 -1.24 -9.48 -10.13
C VAL A 74 -1.24 -9.96 -8.68
N PHE A 75 -1.57 -11.23 -8.47
CA PHE A 75 -1.50 -11.91 -7.18
C PHE A 75 -0.38 -12.94 -7.20
N LYS A 76 0.50 -12.90 -6.20
CA LYS A 76 1.64 -13.80 -6.05
C LYS A 76 1.46 -14.65 -4.80
N GLY A 77 1.83 -15.92 -4.88
CA GLY A 77 1.59 -16.92 -3.84
C GLY A 77 0.24 -17.61 -4.00
N THR A 78 0.20 -18.90 -3.68
CA THR A 78 -1.01 -19.72 -3.83
C THR A 78 -2.15 -19.18 -2.99
N GLY A 79 -3.34 -19.07 -3.59
CA GLY A 79 -4.57 -18.64 -2.91
C GLY A 79 -4.64 -17.16 -2.53
N THR A 80 -3.68 -16.32 -2.90
CA THR A 80 -3.64 -14.91 -2.47
C THR A 80 -4.89 -14.13 -2.87
N LYS A 81 -5.37 -14.30 -4.11
CA LYS A 81 -6.60 -13.65 -4.60
C LYS A 81 -7.81 -14.05 -3.76
N ALA A 82 -8.02 -15.36 -3.57
CA ALA A 82 -9.14 -15.87 -2.78
C ALA A 82 -9.07 -15.36 -1.34
N GLN A 83 -7.88 -15.38 -0.74
CA GLN A 83 -7.67 -14.95 0.65
C GLN A 83 -8.04 -13.48 0.86
N ILE A 84 -7.51 -12.56 0.04
CA ILE A 84 -7.80 -11.13 0.23
C ILE A 84 -9.26 -10.78 -0.09
N LEU A 85 -9.86 -11.45 -1.08
CA LEU A 85 -11.24 -11.17 -1.48
C LEU A 85 -12.30 -11.72 -0.52
N LYS A 86 -11.93 -12.53 0.48
CA LYS A 86 -12.82 -12.83 1.63
C LYS A 86 -13.20 -11.56 2.37
N HIS A 87 -12.25 -10.65 2.54
CA HIS A 87 -12.39 -9.46 3.38
C HIS A 87 -12.53 -8.16 2.58
N TYR A 88 -12.02 -8.13 1.34
CA TYR A 88 -12.06 -6.94 0.48
C TYR A 88 -12.93 -7.18 -0.77
N LYS A 89 -13.62 -6.13 -1.20
CA LYS A 89 -14.22 -6.05 -2.54
C LYS A 89 -13.24 -5.39 -3.50
N LEU A 90 -13.14 -5.92 -4.71
CA LEU A 90 -12.35 -5.34 -5.80
C LEU A 90 -13.24 -4.43 -6.64
N ILE A 91 -12.86 -3.16 -6.77
CA ILE A 91 -13.60 -2.14 -7.50
C ILE A 91 -12.73 -1.65 -8.66
N LYS A 92 -13.27 -1.65 -9.88
CA LYS A 92 -12.63 -1.01 -11.04
C LYS A 92 -13.00 0.48 -11.04
N VAL A 93 -12.01 1.35 -11.17
CA VAL A 93 -12.21 2.81 -11.00
C VAL A 93 -11.97 3.57 -12.31
N GLY A 94 -10.75 3.59 -12.83
CA GLY A 94 -10.42 4.26 -14.09
C GLY A 94 -10.41 5.79 -14.04
N LYS A 95 -10.31 6.39 -12.85
CA LYS A 95 -10.34 7.85 -12.61
C LYS A 95 -9.10 8.31 -11.84
N THR A 96 -8.71 9.58 -11.96
CA THR A 96 -7.66 10.15 -11.10
C THR A 96 -8.14 10.23 -9.65
N PRO A 97 -7.23 10.30 -8.65
CA PRO A 97 -7.59 10.54 -7.26
C PRO A 97 -8.52 11.75 -7.08
N ALA A 98 -8.23 12.87 -7.75
CA ALA A 98 -9.07 14.06 -7.69
C ALA A 98 -10.51 13.79 -8.19
N GLN A 99 -10.65 13.09 -9.32
CA GLN A 99 -11.95 12.73 -9.90
C GLN A 99 -12.73 11.68 -9.09
N TYR A 100 -12.06 10.97 -8.17
CA TYR A 100 -12.66 9.92 -7.34
C TYR A 100 -12.68 10.27 -5.85
N LYS A 101 -12.25 11.48 -5.47
CA LYS A 101 -12.05 11.93 -4.08
C LYS A 101 -13.26 11.64 -3.21
N GLU A 102 -14.45 12.07 -3.62
CA GLU A 102 -15.71 11.91 -2.87
C GLU A 102 -16.14 10.46 -2.67
N LYS A 103 -15.57 9.52 -3.43
CA LYS A 103 -15.87 8.08 -3.32
C LYS A 103 -14.79 7.31 -2.59
N LEU A 104 -13.62 7.90 -2.33
CA LEU A 104 -12.52 7.26 -1.60
C LEU A 104 -12.84 7.20 -0.11
N LEU A 105 -12.50 6.06 0.50
CA LEU A 105 -12.65 5.87 1.95
C LEU A 105 -11.28 5.59 2.58
N PRO A 106 -10.96 6.18 3.75
CA PRO A 106 -9.73 5.87 4.46
C PRO A 106 -9.55 4.36 4.62
N GLY A 107 -8.40 3.80 4.26
CA GLY A 107 -8.13 2.36 4.25
C GLY A 107 -8.35 1.69 2.89
N ASP A 108 -8.85 2.40 1.89
CA ASP A 108 -8.84 1.91 0.50
C ASP A 108 -7.40 1.67 0.03
N ILE A 109 -7.14 0.46 -0.45
CA ILE A 109 -5.88 0.13 -1.12
C ILE A 109 -6.04 0.48 -2.59
N CYS A 110 -5.31 1.50 -3.03
CA CYS A 110 -5.41 2.05 -4.38
C CYS A 110 -4.29 1.53 -5.27
N PHE A 111 -4.68 1.04 -6.45
CA PHE A 111 -3.76 0.49 -7.44
C PHE A 111 -3.66 1.41 -8.65
N TYR A 112 -2.45 1.77 -9.01
CA TYR A 112 -2.10 2.52 -10.21
C TYR A 112 -1.14 1.67 -11.04
N ARG A 113 -0.94 1.99 -12.32
CA ARG A 113 0.09 1.33 -13.13
C ARG A 113 1.46 1.41 -12.41
N LEU A 114 2.03 0.25 -12.06
CA LEU A 114 3.30 0.12 -11.32
C LEU A 114 3.34 0.71 -9.90
N HIS A 115 2.20 1.03 -9.29
CA HIS A 115 2.19 1.63 -7.96
C HIS A 115 0.99 1.21 -7.12
N THR A 116 1.17 1.20 -5.80
CA THR A 116 0.13 0.81 -4.84
C THR A 116 0.33 1.58 -3.53
N ASN A 117 -0.73 2.13 -2.96
CA ASN A 117 -0.69 2.81 -1.68
C ASN A 117 -2.03 2.67 -0.95
N ILE A 118 -2.12 3.19 0.28
CA ILE A 118 -3.34 3.16 1.10
C ILE A 118 -3.81 4.60 1.28
N PHE A 119 -5.07 4.89 0.97
CA PHE A 119 -5.64 6.21 1.22
C PHE A 119 -5.81 6.41 2.73
N ALA A 120 -5.19 7.44 3.29
CA ALA A 120 -5.25 7.74 4.73
C ALA A 120 -6.42 8.67 5.07
N GLY A 121 -6.92 9.44 4.10
CA GLY A 121 -8.02 10.38 4.26
C GLY A 121 -7.72 11.75 3.65
N VAL A 122 -8.54 12.72 4.00
CA VAL A 122 -8.36 14.13 3.64
C VAL A 122 -7.98 14.89 4.91
N ASN A 123 -6.93 15.72 4.85
CA ASN A 123 -6.56 16.56 5.99
C ASN A 123 -7.39 17.85 6.05
N GLU A 124 -7.18 18.65 7.09
CA GLU A 124 -7.88 19.94 7.32
C GLU A 124 -7.72 20.95 6.18
N LYS A 125 -6.68 20.81 5.35
CA LYS A 125 -6.43 21.66 4.16
C LYS A 125 -6.99 21.06 2.87
N GLU A 126 -7.93 20.14 3.01
CA GLU A 126 -8.59 19.39 1.94
C GLU A 126 -7.65 18.58 1.03
N LYS A 127 -6.43 18.27 1.49
CA LYS A 127 -5.45 17.51 0.72
C LYS A 127 -5.57 16.02 1.02
N MET A 128 -5.52 15.22 -0.05
CA MET A 128 -5.51 13.76 0.03
C MET A 128 -4.19 13.26 0.60
N VAL A 129 -4.27 12.47 1.67
CA VAL A 129 -3.14 11.90 2.39
C VAL A 129 -3.08 10.39 2.16
N TRP A 130 -1.87 9.85 2.06
CA TRP A 130 -1.61 8.47 1.67
C TRP A 130 -0.50 7.85 2.52
N TRP A 131 -0.63 6.55 2.80
CA TRP A 131 0.50 5.73 3.20
C TRP A 131 1.17 5.14 1.96
N ASP A 132 2.33 5.69 1.61
CA ASP A 132 2.97 5.51 0.32
C ASP A 132 4.46 5.22 0.46
N ALA A 133 4.82 3.93 0.36
CA ALA A 133 6.22 3.48 0.33
C ALA A 133 6.79 3.45 -1.10
N GLY A 134 6.45 4.44 -1.93
CA GLY A 134 7.03 4.62 -3.26
C GLY A 134 8.44 5.21 -3.23
N LYS A 135 9.15 5.20 -4.36
CA LYS A 135 10.49 5.80 -4.50
C LYS A 135 10.51 7.25 -4.02
N ALA A 136 9.45 8.00 -4.32
CA ALA A 136 9.32 9.41 -3.97
C ALA A 136 9.19 9.67 -2.45
N GLY A 137 8.98 8.64 -1.63
CA GLY A 137 9.04 8.71 -0.16
C GLY A 137 10.44 8.47 0.42
N THR A 138 11.47 8.44 -0.44
CA THR A 138 12.87 8.31 -0.04
C THR A 138 13.63 9.62 -0.21
N ASN A 139 14.74 9.76 0.51
CA ASN A 139 15.62 10.92 0.44
C ASN A 139 16.19 11.20 -0.96
N THR A 140 16.49 10.17 -1.76
CA THR A 140 17.02 10.33 -3.13
C THR A 140 15.95 10.30 -4.21
N LYS A 141 14.71 9.96 -3.85
CA LYS A 141 13.59 9.73 -4.78
C LYS A 141 13.88 8.63 -5.83
N LYS A 142 14.86 7.75 -5.58
CA LYS A 142 15.37 6.72 -6.50
C LYS A 142 15.40 5.34 -5.82
N THR A 143 15.67 4.30 -6.60
CA THR A 143 16.00 2.98 -6.04
C THR A 143 17.20 3.09 -5.09
N ASN A 144 17.22 2.30 -4.02
CA ASN A 144 18.18 2.32 -2.93
C ASN A 144 18.17 3.58 -2.03
N GLY A 145 17.29 4.55 -2.30
CA GLY A 145 17.02 5.66 -1.39
C GLY A 145 16.46 5.18 -0.05
N ILE A 146 16.82 5.86 1.04
CA ILE A 146 16.33 5.56 2.39
C ILE A 146 14.98 6.24 2.58
N PHE A 147 13.99 5.50 3.09
CA PHE A 147 12.68 6.07 3.40
C PHE A 147 12.80 7.13 4.50
N ASN A 148 12.28 8.32 4.22
CA ASN A 148 12.21 9.42 5.18
C ASN A 148 10.81 10.05 5.26
N ASN A 149 9.89 9.65 4.38
CA ASN A 149 8.52 10.13 4.40
C ASN A 149 7.59 9.12 3.71
N ILE A 150 6.81 8.34 4.48
CA ILE A 150 5.81 7.40 3.95
C ILE A 150 4.38 7.94 4.08
N HIS A 151 4.11 8.83 5.05
CA HIS A 151 2.80 9.47 5.22
C HIS A 151 2.74 10.80 4.46
N ARG A 152 2.18 10.77 3.25
CA ARG A 152 2.42 11.83 2.25
C ARG A 152 1.14 12.43 1.72
N ILE A 153 1.18 13.74 1.47
CA ILE A 153 0.23 14.41 0.60
C ILE A 153 0.67 14.15 -0.84
N ILE A 154 -0.21 13.52 -1.64
CA ILE A 154 0.08 13.18 -3.03
C ILE A 154 -1.05 13.71 -3.91
N ASN A 155 -0.69 14.54 -4.89
CA ASN A 155 -1.57 14.95 -5.96
C ASN A 155 -1.13 14.28 -7.27
N SER A 156 -1.62 13.07 -7.51
CA SER A 156 -1.25 12.27 -8.69
C SER A 156 -2.25 12.44 -9.81
N ASN A 157 -1.77 12.70 -11.03
CA ASN A 157 -2.59 12.65 -12.25
C ASN A 157 -2.74 11.23 -12.80
N GLN A 158 -2.10 10.24 -12.17
CA GLN A 158 -2.24 8.85 -12.57
C GLN A 158 -3.59 8.29 -12.13
N LYS A 159 -4.27 7.58 -13.03
CA LYS A 159 -5.57 6.96 -12.73
C LYS A 159 -5.42 5.81 -11.73
N ILE A 160 -6.30 5.81 -10.73
CA ILE A 160 -6.59 4.64 -9.91
C ILE A 160 -7.28 3.64 -10.85
N VAL A 161 -6.66 2.49 -11.06
CA VAL A 161 -7.20 1.43 -11.92
C VAL A 161 -8.14 0.54 -11.11
N PHE A 162 -7.70 0.16 -9.91
CA PHE A 162 -8.47 -0.66 -8.98
C PHE A 162 -8.39 -0.13 -7.55
N ILE A 163 -9.41 -0.47 -6.77
CA ILE A 163 -9.41 -0.34 -5.32
C ILE A 163 -9.71 -1.71 -4.73
N LEU A 164 -8.96 -2.11 -3.69
CA LEU A 164 -9.45 -3.08 -2.72
C LEU A 164 -10.04 -2.31 -1.55
N ARG A 165 -11.35 -2.46 -1.33
CA ARG A 165 -12.09 -1.83 -0.24
C ARG A 165 -12.56 -2.89 0.75
N TRP A 166 -12.37 -2.63 2.04
CA TRP A 166 -12.86 -3.51 3.10
C TRP A 166 -14.39 -3.72 3.00
N LYS A 167 -14.87 -4.94 3.28
CA LYS A 167 -16.30 -5.31 3.16
C LYS A 167 -17.14 -5.03 4.41
N GLY A 168 -16.54 -5.00 5.61
CA GLY A 168 -17.23 -4.84 6.91
C GLY A 168 -16.99 -3.50 7.57
#